data_AF-A0A9E1UXV2-F1
#
_entry.id   AF-A0A9E1UXV2-F1
#
_cell.length_a   1.000
_cell.length_b   1.000
_cell.length_c   1.000
_cell.angle_alpha   90.00
_cell.angle_beta   90.00
_cell.angle_gamma   90.00
#
_symmetry.space_group_name_H-M   'P 1'
#
loop_
_entity.id
_entity.type
_entity.pdbx_description
1 polymer ?
#
loop_
_entity_poly.entity_id
_entity_poly.type
_entity_poly.pdbx_seq_one_letter_code
_entity_poly.pdbx_strand_id
1 'polypeptide(L)' 'TTPLRLVELPSGQESLLARIRSETPVQKEHVSMRLDPHPAWDRSWRYILFNACPDDTRRVYLADMASVIDRLT' A
#
# COMPACT_ATOMS: atom_id res chain seq x y z
N THR A 1 4.11 -11.33 -1.36
CA THR A 1 3.78 -9.90 -1.65
C THR A 1 2.34 -9.61 -1.27
N THR A 2 2.06 -8.49 -0.62
CA THR A 2 0.70 -8.06 -0.22
C THR A 2 0.06 -7.16 -1.28
N PRO A 3 -1.22 -7.32 -1.66
CA PRO A 3 -1.87 -6.41 -2.61
C PRO A 3 -2.22 -5.06 -1.96
N LEU A 4 -1.98 -3.97 -2.68
CA LEU A 4 -2.59 -2.67 -2.42
C LEU A 4 -3.79 -2.51 -3.36
N ARG A 5 -4.99 -2.39 -2.81
CA ARG A 5 -6.24 -2.28 -3.57
C ARG A 5 -6.90 -0.94 -3.32
N LEU A 6 -7.51 -0.39 -4.38
CA LEU A 6 -8.45 0.71 -4.31
C LEU A 6 -9.86 0.13 -4.30
N VAL A 7 -10.71 0.61 -3.41
CA VAL A 7 -12.11 0.20 -3.31
C VAL A 7 -12.99 1.42 -3.52
N GLU A 8 -13.80 1.40 -4.57
CA GLU A 8 -14.86 2.39 -4.78
C GLU A 8 -16.05 2.05 -3.88
N LEU A 9 -16.39 2.94 -2.94
CA LEU A 9 -17.42 2.66 -1.94
C LEU A 9 -18.83 2.47 -2.54
N PRO A 10 -19.29 3.26 -3.54
CA PRO A 10 -20.65 3.10 -4.06
C PRO A 10 -20.87 1.78 -4.82
N SER A 11 -19.89 1.37 -5.64
CA SER A 11 -19.97 0.17 -6.49
C SER A 11 -19.41 -1.08 -5.81
N GLY A 12 -18.58 -0.92 -4.78
CA GLY A 12 -17.77 -1.99 -4.22
C GLY A 12 -16.66 -2.48 -5.16
N GLN A 13 -16.43 -1.79 -6.27
CA GLN A 13 -15.44 -2.22 -7.26
C GLN A 13 -14.03 -2.14 -6.68
N GLU A 14 -13.29 -3.25 -6.78
CA GLU A 14 -11.89 -3.33 -6.37
C GLU A 14 -10.96 -3.23 -7.57
N SER A 15 -9.95 -2.38 -7.47
CA SER A 15 -8.85 -2.28 -8.44
C SER A 15 -7.51 -2.56 -7.77
N LEU A 16 -6.68 -3.40 -8.38
CA LEU A 16 -5.31 -3.63 -7.92
C LEU A 16 -4.43 -2.45 -8.34
N LEU A 17 -3.87 -1.72 -7.36
CA LEU A 17 -2.94 -0.63 -7.62
C LEU A 17 -1.49 -1.14 -7.72
N ALA A 18 -1.08 -1.98 -6.79
CA ALA A 18 0.28 -2.50 -6.72
C ALA A 18 0.35 -3.82 -5.93
N ARG A 19 1.45 -4.55 -6.10
CA ARG A 19 1.84 -5.65 -5.21
C ARG A 19 3.07 -5.24 -4.40
N ILE A 20 2.91 -5.15 -3.09
CA ILE A 20 3.92 -4.66 -2.15
C ILE A 20 4.79 -5.82 -1.68
N ARG A 21 6.11 -5.65 -1.77
CA ARG A 21 7.05 -6.54 -1.08
C ARG A 21 7.07 -6.14 0.39
N SER A 22 6.44 -6.94 1.24
CA SER A 22 6.23 -6.69 2.68
C SER A 22 6.77 -7.81 3.57
N GLU A 23 7.38 -8.85 2.99
CA GLU A 23 7.95 -9.92 3.79
C GLU A 23 9.43 -9.62 4.04
N THR A 24 9.80 -9.57 5.31
CA THR A 24 11.20 -9.47 5.72
C THR A 24 11.78 -10.87 5.95
N PRO A 25 13.10 -11.08 5.84
CA PRO A 25 13.71 -12.37 6.22
C PRO A 25 13.44 -12.73 7.70
N VAL A 26 13.48 -11.72 8.57
CA VAL A 26 13.38 -11.83 10.03
C VAL A 26 11.99 -12.25 10.51
N GLN A 27 10.90 -11.88 9.81
CA GLN A 27 9.55 -12.17 10.30
C GLN A 27 9.20 -13.67 10.34
N LYS A 28 9.97 -14.53 9.66
CA LYS A 28 9.77 -16.00 9.69
C LYS A 28 10.03 -16.57 11.08
N GLU A 29 11.00 -16.01 11.78
CA GLU A 29 11.40 -16.43 13.13
C GLU A 29 10.71 -15.57 14.20
N HIS A 30 10.37 -14.33 13.85
CA HIS A 30 9.78 -13.35 14.76
C HIS A 30 8.59 -12.64 14.13
N VAL A 31 7.39 -13.23 14.23
CA VAL A 31 6.14 -12.68 13.65
C VAL A 31 5.79 -11.27 14.14
N SER A 32 6.26 -10.88 15.33
CA SER A 32 6.13 -9.52 15.87
C SER A 32 6.89 -8.47 15.05
N MET A 33 7.90 -8.89 14.29
CA MET A 33 8.70 -8.04 13.39
C MET A 33 8.18 -8.03 11.94
N ARG A 34 6.93 -8.48 11.71
CA ARG A 34 6.29 -8.37 10.40
C ARG A 34 6.20 -6.92 9.94
N LEU A 35 6.33 -6.70 8.64
CA LEU A 35 6.08 -5.40 8.05
C LEU A 35 4.63 -5.28 7.59
N ASP A 36 3.84 -4.49 8.31
CA ASP A 36 2.47 -4.21 7.90
C ASP A 36 2.44 -3.06 6.87
N PRO A 37 1.94 -3.28 5.63
CA PRO A 37 1.95 -2.26 4.60
C PRO A 37 1.11 -1.01 4.95
N HIS A 38 0.11 -1.13 5.83
CA HIS A 38 -0.74 -0.04 6.38
C HIS A 38 -0.82 1.22 5.48
N PRO A 39 -1.60 1.18 4.39
CA PRO A 39 -1.80 2.37 3.56
C PRO A 39 -2.56 3.45 4.34
N ALA A 40 -2.08 4.69 4.24
CA ALA A 40 -2.72 5.86 4.85
C ALA A 40 -2.85 6.97 3.82
N TRP A 41 -4.06 7.51 3.68
CA TRP A 41 -4.31 8.69 2.86
C TRP A 41 -3.84 9.97 3.56
N ASP A 42 -3.35 10.92 2.76
CA ASP A 42 -3.20 12.30 3.22
C ASP A 42 -4.57 13.02 3.25
N ARG A 43 -4.62 14.20 3.88
CA ARG A 43 -5.86 14.97 4.04
C ARG A 43 -6.45 15.49 2.71
N SER A 44 -5.62 15.64 1.67
CA SER A 44 -6.10 16.04 0.35
C SER A 44 -6.69 14.88 -0.46
N TRP A 45 -6.60 13.65 0.05
CA TRP A 45 -6.99 12.43 -0.64
C TRP A 45 -6.27 12.23 -1.97
N ARG A 46 -5.09 12.84 -2.16
CA ARG A 46 -4.28 12.69 -3.38
C ARG A 46 -3.13 11.72 -3.18
N TYR A 47 -2.61 11.60 -1.97
CA TYR A 47 -1.42 10.82 -1.71
C TYR A 47 -1.69 9.68 -0.75
N ILE A 48 -1.04 8.53 -0.99
CA ILE A 48 -1.04 7.39 -0.08
C ILE A 48 0.38 7.11 0.40
N LEU A 49 0.56 6.98 1.70
CA LEU A 49 1.76 6.46 2.33
C LEU A 49 1.59 4.96 2.61
N PHE A 50 2.60 4.13 2.35
CA PHE A 50 2.59 2.71 2.71
C PHE A 50 4.00 2.18 3.00
N ASN A 51 4.11 1.12 3.80
CA ASN A 51 5.38 0.48 4.11
C ASN A 51 5.73 -0.62 3.09
N ALA A 52 7.01 -0.72 2.70
CA ALA A 52 7.53 -1.85 1.90
C ALA A 52 9.02 -2.15 2.19
N CYS A 53 9.49 -3.32 1.77
CA CYS A 53 10.87 -3.80 1.85
C CYS A 53 11.32 -4.56 0.58
N PRO A 54 11.35 -3.90 -0.61
CA PRO A 54 11.73 -4.54 -1.87
C PRO A 54 13.15 -5.10 -1.91
N ASP A 55 14.05 -4.57 -1.08
CA ASP A 55 15.47 -4.87 -0.96
C ASP A 55 15.84 -5.25 0.49
N ASP A 56 14.93 -5.94 1.17
CA ASP A 56 15.01 -6.36 2.59
C ASP A 56 15.15 -5.21 3.61
N THR A 57 15.06 -3.95 3.16
CA THR A 57 15.11 -2.77 4.02
C THR A 57 13.74 -2.09 4.07
N ARG A 58 13.17 -1.97 5.27
CA ARG A 58 11.90 -1.26 5.49
C ARG A 58 12.05 0.21 5.10
N ARG A 59 11.15 0.68 4.23
CA ARG A 59 10.95 2.10 3.90
C ARG A 59 9.48 2.46 3.87
N VAL A 60 9.19 3.76 3.96
CA VAL A 60 7.87 4.33 3.72
C VAL A 60 7.89 4.93 2.31
N TYR A 61 6.90 4.57 1.50
CA TYR A 61 6.73 5.04 0.14
C TYR A 61 5.53 5.98 0.07
N LEU A 62 5.61 6.96 -0.84
CA LEU A 62 4.53 7.87 -1.18
C LEU A 62 4.09 7.59 -2.61
N ALA A 63 2.79 7.36 -2.82
CA ALA A 63 2.18 7.29 -4.14
C ALA A 63 1.32 8.54 -4.38
N ASP A 64 1.49 9.17 -5.55
CA ASP A 64 0.58 10.21 -6.07
C ASP A 64 -0.56 9.54 -6.84
N MET A 65 -1.78 9.73 -6.34
CA MET A 65 -3.00 9.08 -6.84
C MET A 65 -3.80 9.98 -7.78
N ALA A 66 -3.33 11.19 -8.12
CA ALA A 66 -4.09 12.13 -8.95
C ALA A 66 -4.65 11.47 -10.22
N SER A 67 -3.79 10.85 -11.03
CA SER A 67 -4.23 10.18 -12.27
C SER A 67 -5.19 9.00 -12.06
N VAL A 68 -5.19 8.38 -10.88
CA VAL A 68 -6.10 7.28 -10.55
C VAL A 68 -7.47 7.84 -10.18
N ILE A 69 -7.49 8.89 -9.37
CA ILE A 69 -8.71 9.56 -8.88
C ILE A 69 -9.42 10.28 -10.03
N ASP A 70 -8.67 10.96 -10.90
CA ASP A 70 -9.23 11.68 -12.06
C ASP A 70 -10.00 10.75 -13.01
N ARG A 71 -9.71 9.43 -12.99
CA ARG A 71 -10.45 8.44 -13.79
C ARG A 71 -11.77 7.98 -13.14
N LEU A 72 -11.98 8.30 -11.87
CA LEU A 72 -13.15 7.91 -11.08
C LEU A 72 -14.21 9.02 -10.97
N THR A 73 -13.84 10.24 -11.33
CA THR A 73 -14.70 11.43 -11.41
C THR A 73 -15.13 11.72 -12.83
#